data_AF-A0A820YFU4-F1
#
_entry.id   AF-A0A820YFU4-F1
#
_cell.length_a   1.000
_cell.length_b   1.000
_cell.length_c   1.000
_cell.angle_alpha   90.00
_cell.angle_beta   90.00
_cell.angle_gamma   90.00
#
_symmetry.space_group_name_H-M   'P 1'
#
loop_
_entity.id
_entity.type
_entity.pdbx_description
1 polymer ?
#
loop_
_entity_poly.entity_id
_entity_poly.type
_entity_poly.pdbx_seq_one_letter_code
_entity_poly.pdbx_strand_id
1 'polypeptide(L)'
;MDNMSDDVIYPLDISSLNRYFIQLISCADDYQFQELIRTFLPILIQSIEVQTDDFRKKAVEVFIHINKRVKTRPEIQIPVKSLLEIFTTSTQCSPFASNFSIMYIKMGFMRLKPDYQIELIPLLFQSLTNRSIPHQELLMGLIVYALQYVKIIPNMNENIVKYGLTDQPIIRNLFLNFLLNIILLPYNKPRNTTRTTQRSYIEPSQAPVDEVLFSTMDDAPSKEAEVFKQPYPCMNEQLYNRITEAIQTDDLNQVEKLKVAILKFLNGNIYSENDIIFHFVLATADSRYSVVLAAEHDIKRLTVAVDWNSMQHVQSLFEFFLGTSKTIKQQNADLIRNPSNTRIRLKLYSYLLKSRTASTIFPHAIQILYESLFGNSTNVRIKYFSLQFAQNMIQNAELNSLVGVSKLILHALEKILITETNKTHDASRLRSLTYVLIGKLSYRVPKLFSDDIRLTQQFFEALKIEDNECCLNIQEALT
;
A
#
# COMPACT_ATOMS: atom_id res chain seq x y z
N MET A 1 -28.10 47.78 13.44
CA MET A 1 -26.79 48.36 13.73
C MET A 1 -26.41 47.83 15.09
N ASP A 2 -25.55 46.83 15.14
CA ASP A 2 -24.66 46.61 16.28
C ASP A 2 -23.55 45.66 15.84
N ASN A 3 -22.40 46.30 15.63
CA ASN A 3 -21.03 45.83 15.54
C ASN A 3 -20.78 44.34 15.83
N MET A 4 -20.62 43.54 14.76
CA MET A 4 -19.60 42.50 14.79
C MET A 4 -18.29 43.16 14.35
N SER A 5 -17.37 43.29 15.30
CA SER A 5 -15.98 43.58 15.04
C SER A 5 -15.40 42.45 14.18
N ASP A 6 -15.32 42.69 12.87
CA ASP A 6 -14.30 42.06 12.06
C ASP A 6 -12.96 42.41 12.71
N ASP A 7 -12.32 41.43 13.36
CA ASP A 7 -10.92 41.53 13.76
C ASP A 7 -10.08 41.58 12.47
N VAL A 8 -10.01 42.77 11.88
CA VAL A 8 -9.10 43.08 10.77
C VAL A 8 -7.69 43.02 11.34
N ILE A 9 -7.06 41.86 11.19
CA ILE A 9 -5.64 41.67 11.48
C ILE A 9 -4.88 42.60 10.54
N TYR A 10 -4.35 43.71 11.08
CA TYR A 10 -3.51 44.63 10.33
C TYR A 10 -2.30 43.85 9.77
N PRO A 11 -2.09 43.87 8.44
CA PRO A 11 -1.03 43.08 7.85
C PRO A 11 0.33 43.65 8.27
N LEU A 12 1.22 42.77 8.73
CA LEU A 12 2.54 43.14 9.23
C LEU A 12 3.30 43.97 8.18
N ASP A 13 3.85 45.13 8.55
CA ASP A 13 4.67 45.94 7.65
C ASP A 13 6.15 45.50 7.65
N ILE A 14 6.91 45.91 6.63
CA ILE A 14 8.33 45.54 6.47
C ILE A 14 9.16 46.07 7.67
N SER A 15 8.82 47.23 8.21
CA SER A 15 9.50 47.81 9.37
C SER A 15 9.31 46.95 10.62
N SER A 16 8.11 46.46 10.89
CA SER A 16 7.85 45.55 11.99
C SER A 16 8.55 44.22 11.77
N LEU A 17 8.53 43.68 10.54
CA LEU A 17 9.26 42.45 10.21
C LEU A 17 10.76 42.57 10.51
N ASN A 18 11.38 43.71 10.21
CA ASN A 18 12.78 43.99 10.55
C ASN A 18 13.02 44.04 12.07
N ARG A 19 12.10 44.67 12.83
CA ARG A 19 12.20 44.69 14.30
C ARG A 19 12.11 43.28 14.88
N TYR A 20 11.16 42.48 14.40
CA TYR A 20 11.01 41.08 14.82
C TYR A 20 12.23 40.25 14.45
N PHE A 21 12.81 40.46 13.27
CA PHE A 21 14.05 39.81 12.87
C PHE A 21 15.21 40.11 13.82
N ILE A 22 15.38 41.37 14.23
CA ILE A 22 16.40 41.77 15.21
C ILE A 22 16.13 41.11 16.57
N GLN A 23 14.88 41.12 17.05
CA GLN A 23 14.50 40.47 18.30
C GLN A 23 14.82 38.97 18.27
N LEU A 24 14.51 38.31 17.16
CA LEU A 24 14.75 36.88 16.96
C LEU A 24 16.23 36.51 17.04
N ILE A 25 17.09 37.33 16.45
CA ILE A 25 18.56 37.17 16.53
C ILE A 25 19.05 37.45 17.96
N SER A 26 18.41 38.37 18.67
CA SER A 26 18.82 38.84 20.00
C SER A 26 18.34 37.96 21.16
N CYS A 27 17.49 36.95 20.92
CA CYS A 27 17.01 36.04 21.98
C CYS A 27 18.17 35.28 22.63
N ALA A 28 18.41 35.54 23.92
CA ALA A 28 19.55 35.02 24.68
C ALA A 28 19.44 33.51 24.97
N ASP A 29 18.22 33.02 25.18
CA ASP A 29 17.93 31.62 25.50
C ASP A 29 16.82 31.03 24.62
N ASP A 30 16.55 29.73 24.78
CA ASP A 30 15.52 29.02 24.02
C ASP A 30 14.10 29.36 24.44
N TYR A 31 13.89 29.76 25.69
CA TYR A 31 12.59 30.11 26.21
C TYR A 31 12.08 31.41 25.59
N GLN A 32 12.92 32.45 25.57
CA GLN A 32 12.62 33.74 24.91
C GLN A 32 12.35 33.55 23.42
N PHE A 33 13.15 32.72 22.76
CA PHE A 33 12.93 32.40 21.34
C PHE A 33 11.59 31.67 21.14
N GLN A 34 11.28 30.70 21.99
CA GLN A 34 10.03 29.94 21.92
C GLN A 34 8.80 30.84 22.09
N GLU A 35 8.79 31.73 23.10
CA GLU A 35 7.67 32.66 23.32
C GLU A 35 7.52 33.66 22.17
N LEU A 36 8.64 34.11 21.59
CA LEU A 36 8.62 34.96 20.39
C LEU A 36 7.98 34.24 19.20
N ILE A 37 8.44 33.03 18.86
CA ILE A 37 7.87 32.29 17.72
C ILE A 37 6.43 31.86 17.96
N ARG A 38 6.03 31.62 19.22
CA ARG A 38 4.65 31.24 19.57
C ARG A 38 3.64 32.28 19.09
N THR A 39 3.99 33.56 19.21
CA THR A 39 3.13 34.69 18.83
C THR A 39 3.38 35.12 17.39
N PHE A 40 4.66 35.24 17.01
CA PHE A 40 5.04 35.88 15.76
C PHE A 40 4.90 34.98 14.53
N LEU A 41 5.20 33.67 14.66
CA LEU A 41 5.16 32.76 13.52
C LEU A 41 3.76 32.63 12.89
N PRO A 42 2.66 32.48 13.67
CA PRO A 42 1.30 32.51 13.13
C PRO A 42 0.99 33.81 12.37
N ILE A 43 1.33 34.96 12.95
CA ILE A 43 1.10 36.29 12.35
C ILE A 43 1.88 36.44 11.04
N LEU A 44 3.15 36.01 11.02
CA LEU A 44 4.00 36.08 9.85
C LEU A 44 3.43 35.26 8.69
N ILE A 45 2.99 34.03 8.96
CA ILE A 45 2.37 33.15 7.95
C ILE A 45 1.12 33.79 7.34
N GLN A 46 0.24 34.33 8.17
CA GLN A 46 -0.98 34.99 7.70
C GLN A 46 -0.68 36.27 6.90
N SER A 47 0.34 37.04 7.32
CA SER A 47 0.71 38.29 6.66
C SER A 47 1.35 38.07 5.27
N ILE A 48 2.04 36.96 5.06
CA ILE A 48 2.71 36.65 3.78
C ILE A 48 1.73 36.50 2.62
N GLU A 49 0.48 36.13 2.91
CA GLU A 49 -0.56 35.90 1.91
C GLU A 49 -0.94 37.17 1.14
N VAL A 50 -0.90 38.34 1.80
CA VAL A 50 -1.47 39.61 1.28
C VAL A 50 -0.38 40.61 0.85
N GLN A 51 0.90 40.29 1.03
CA GLN A 51 2.00 41.26 0.94
C GLN A 51 2.81 41.21 -0.37
N THR A 52 3.62 42.26 -0.59
CA THR A 52 4.49 42.48 -1.75
C THR A 52 5.65 41.47 -1.83
N ASP A 53 6.26 41.33 -3.02
CA ASP A 53 7.40 40.42 -3.23
C ASP A 53 8.59 40.70 -2.31
N ASP A 54 8.85 41.97 -1.99
CA ASP A 54 9.95 42.35 -1.10
C ASP A 54 9.68 41.95 0.35
N PHE A 55 8.43 42.05 0.81
CA PHE A 55 8.04 41.49 2.11
C PHE A 55 8.22 39.96 2.12
N ARG A 56 7.82 39.25 1.05
CA ARG A 56 7.99 37.80 0.96
C ARG A 56 9.46 37.39 1.00
N LYS A 57 10.35 38.09 0.29
CA LYS A 57 11.80 37.84 0.35
C LYS A 57 12.33 37.98 1.77
N LYS A 58 11.93 39.05 2.48
CA LYS A 58 12.36 39.26 3.86
C LYS A 58 11.78 38.23 4.82
N ALA A 59 10.53 37.82 4.62
CA ALA A 59 9.89 36.78 5.42
C ALA A 59 10.59 35.42 5.24
N VAL A 60 11.03 35.09 4.02
CA VAL A 60 11.84 33.88 3.77
C VAL A 60 13.16 33.93 4.53
N GLU A 61 13.84 35.07 4.58
CA GLU A 61 15.05 35.24 5.40
C GLU A 61 14.74 34.94 6.87
N VAL A 62 13.67 35.51 7.41
CA VAL A 62 13.22 35.24 8.79
C VAL A 62 12.94 33.75 9.01
N PHE A 63 12.25 33.08 8.08
CA PHE A 63 12.01 31.64 8.15
C PHE A 63 13.30 30.82 8.11
N ILE A 64 14.31 31.21 7.33
CA ILE A 64 15.61 30.52 7.32
C ILE A 64 16.24 30.56 8.71
N HIS A 65 16.20 31.71 9.39
CA HIS A 65 16.75 31.86 10.74
C HIS A 65 15.95 31.06 11.78
N ILE A 66 14.61 31.09 11.71
CA ILE A 66 13.75 30.24 12.56
C ILE A 66 14.11 28.77 12.33
N ASN A 67 14.11 28.32 11.09
CA ASN A 67 14.40 26.94 10.71
C ASN A 67 15.77 26.49 11.20
N LYS A 68 16.80 27.33 11.07
CA LYS A 68 18.16 27.01 11.52
C LYS A 68 18.17 26.72 13.03
N ARG A 69 17.54 27.57 13.84
CA ARG A 69 17.52 27.43 15.31
C ARG A 69 16.64 26.27 15.78
N VAL A 70 15.45 26.13 15.20
CA VAL A 70 14.53 25.02 15.52
C VAL A 70 15.15 23.67 15.15
N LYS A 71 15.84 23.56 14.01
CA LYS A 71 16.49 22.30 13.59
C LYS A 71 17.67 21.91 14.48
N THR A 72 18.44 22.87 15.00
CA THR A 72 19.58 22.58 15.89
C THR A 72 19.16 22.30 17.33
N ARG A 73 17.97 22.75 17.74
CA ARG A 73 17.48 22.63 19.12
C ARG A 73 16.13 21.89 19.15
N PRO A 74 16.13 20.56 19.38
CA PRO A 74 14.93 19.72 19.25
C PRO A 74 13.86 20.00 20.32
N GLU A 75 14.23 20.59 21.46
CA GLU A 75 13.31 20.84 22.57
C GLU A 75 12.38 22.05 22.35
N ILE A 76 12.77 22.99 21.48
CA ILE A 76 11.98 24.19 21.18
C ILE A 76 10.63 23.78 20.58
N GLN A 77 9.56 24.25 21.22
CA GLN A 77 8.19 24.01 20.79
C GLN A 77 7.73 25.02 19.74
N ILE A 78 6.89 24.57 18.83
CA ILE A 78 6.29 25.39 17.77
C ILE A 78 4.78 25.49 18.07
N PRO A 79 4.11 26.63 17.82
CA PRO A 79 2.67 26.80 18.09
C PRO A 79 1.76 26.01 17.12
N VAL A 80 1.81 24.67 17.17
CA VAL A 80 1.12 23.78 16.21
C VAL A 80 -0.38 24.03 16.16
N LYS A 81 -1.04 24.20 17.32
CA LYS A 81 -2.48 24.43 17.39
C LYS A 81 -2.90 25.68 16.63
N SER A 82 -2.26 26.82 16.91
CA SER A 82 -2.55 28.10 16.24
C SER A 82 -2.25 28.04 14.75
N LEU A 83 -1.18 27.34 14.35
CA LEU A 83 -0.85 27.14 12.94
C LEU A 83 -1.90 26.28 12.23
N LEU A 84 -2.42 25.24 12.88
CA LEU A 84 -3.50 24.41 12.34
C LEU A 84 -4.82 25.17 12.23
N GLU A 85 -5.16 26.01 13.21
CA GLU A 85 -6.34 26.87 13.16
C GLU A 85 -6.28 27.82 11.96
N ILE A 86 -5.14 28.50 11.76
CA ILE A 86 -4.91 29.34 10.58
C ILE A 86 -4.98 28.52 9.29
N PHE A 87 -4.33 27.35 9.27
CA PHE A 87 -4.33 26.45 8.13
C PHE A 87 -5.71 25.83 7.86
N THR A 88 -6.65 25.86 8.80
CA THR A 88 -8.03 25.38 8.59
C THR A 88 -8.92 26.49 8.06
N THR A 89 -8.89 27.67 8.68
CA THR A 89 -9.81 28.79 8.39
C THR A 89 -9.53 29.48 7.05
N SER A 90 -8.28 29.42 6.57
CA SER A 90 -7.86 30.03 5.30
C SER A 90 -8.33 29.21 4.08
N THR A 91 -9.54 29.49 3.59
CA THR A 91 -10.15 28.82 2.44
C THR A 91 -9.46 29.10 1.10
N GLN A 92 -8.65 30.16 0.99
CA GLN A 92 -7.91 30.54 -0.23
C GLN A 92 -6.41 30.73 0.01
N CYS A 93 -5.82 29.90 0.88
CA CYS A 93 -4.43 30.06 1.24
C CYS A 93 -3.52 29.90 0.00
N SER A 94 -2.71 30.92 -0.30
CA SER A 94 -1.73 30.84 -1.39
C SER A 94 -0.85 29.59 -1.24
N PRO A 95 -0.40 28.94 -2.34
CA PRO A 95 0.49 27.78 -2.25
C PRO A 95 1.74 28.06 -1.42
N PHE A 96 2.21 29.31 -1.45
CA PHE A 96 3.36 29.78 -0.70
C PHE A 96 3.13 29.75 0.82
N ALA A 97 2.06 30.38 1.31
CA ALA A 97 1.72 30.36 2.73
C ALA A 97 1.41 28.94 3.23
N SER A 98 0.64 28.18 2.44
CA SER A 98 0.27 26.79 2.75
C SER A 98 1.49 25.89 2.97
N ASN A 99 2.53 26.04 2.13
CA ASN A 99 3.75 25.23 2.23
C ASN A 99 4.56 25.55 3.49
N PHE A 100 4.61 26.81 3.93
CA PHE A 100 5.26 27.15 5.20
C PHE A 100 4.43 26.69 6.41
N SER A 101 3.11 26.87 6.37
CA SER A 101 2.20 26.38 7.40
C SER A 101 2.38 24.88 7.64
N ILE A 102 2.26 24.07 6.58
CA ILE A 102 2.35 22.62 6.71
C ILE A 102 3.75 22.16 7.17
N MET A 103 4.81 22.86 6.74
CA MET A 103 6.18 22.58 7.18
C MET A 103 6.34 22.80 8.69
N TYR A 104 5.86 23.92 9.23
CA TYR A 104 5.97 24.21 10.67
C TYR A 104 5.01 23.36 11.51
N ILE A 105 3.80 23.06 11.01
CA ILE A 105 2.87 22.10 11.62
C ILE A 105 3.56 20.75 11.78
N LYS A 106 4.15 20.21 10.70
CA LYS A 106 4.94 18.97 10.70
C LYS A 106 6.06 19.01 11.73
N MET A 107 6.93 20.03 11.65
CA MET A 107 8.11 20.14 12.50
C MET A 107 7.73 20.25 13.98
N GLY A 108 6.65 20.95 14.28
CA GLY A 108 6.16 21.13 15.64
C GLY A 108 5.47 19.89 16.17
N PHE A 109 4.64 19.24 15.36
CA PHE A 109 3.82 18.09 15.79
C PHE A 109 4.68 16.95 16.33
N MET A 110 5.78 16.64 15.64
CA MET A 110 6.72 15.57 16.03
C MET A 110 7.49 15.86 17.33
N ARG A 111 7.43 17.09 17.84
CA ARG A 111 8.08 17.52 19.10
C ARG A 111 7.12 17.55 20.28
N LEU A 112 5.82 17.47 20.03
CA LEU A 112 4.80 17.45 21.06
C LEU A 112 4.85 16.14 21.84
N LYS A 113 4.47 16.19 23.11
CA LYS A 113 4.22 15.00 23.91
C LYS A 113 3.02 14.22 23.34
N PRO A 114 2.96 12.88 23.53
CA PRO A 114 1.87 12.04 23.00
C PRO A 114 0.46 12.55 23.31
N ASP A 115 0.22 13.03 24.53
CA ASP A 115 -1.11 13.50 24.95
C ASP A 115 -1.59 14.68 24.10
N TYR A 116 -0.71 15.66 23.84
CA TYR A 116 -1.02 16.80 22.98
C TYR A 116 -1.15 16.43 21.50
N GLN A 117 -0.45 15.39 21.03
CA GLN A 117 -0.64 14.88 19.66
C GLN A 117 -2.05 14.31 19.47
N ILE A 118 -2.56 13.58 20.47
CA ILE A 118 -3.90 13.00 20.44
C ILE A 118 -4.97 14.10 20.44
N GLU A 119 -4.79 15.14 21.27
CA GLU A 119 -5.72 16.28 21.35
C GLU A 119 -5.88 17.03 20.02
N LEU A 120 -4.86 17.01 19.15
CA LEU A 120 -4.88 17.68 17.86
C LEU A 120 -5.48 16.84 16.72
N ILE A 121 -5.77 15.56 16.92
CA ILE A 121 -6.31 14.68 15.87
C ILE A 121 -7.60 15.26 15.24
N PRO A 122 -8.61 15.73 16.00
CA PRO A 122 -9.83 16.29 15.41
C PRO A 122 -9.54 17.50 14.50
N LEU A 123 -8.63 18.37 14.91
CA LEU A 123 -8.25 19.56 14.15
C LEU A 123 -7.47 19.20 12.88
N LEU A 124 -6.62 18.18 12.94
CA LEU A 124 -5.93 17.63 11.76
C LEU A 124 -6.92 17.09 10.73
N PHE A 125 -7.94 16.36 11.17
CA PHE A 125 -9.01 15.86 10.30
C PHE A 125 -9.80 17.00 9.65
N GLN A 126 -10.15 18.03 10.42
CA GLN A 126 -10.81 19.23 9.89
C GLN A 126 -9.94 19.96 8.85
N SER A 127 -8.62 19.95 9.04
CA SER A 127 -7.65 20.57 8.12
C SER A 127 -7.51 19.86 6.76
N LEU A 128 -8.08 18.67 6.56
CA LEU A 128 -7.96 17.90 5.31
C LEU A 128 -8.84 18.45 4.18
N THR A 129 -9.93 19.14 4.49
CA THR A 129 -10.89 19.64 3.49
C THR A 129 -10.25 20.66 2.55
N ASN A 130 -10.50 20.53 1.24
CA ASN A 130 -10.06 21.48 0.21
C ASN A 130 -8.54 21.72 0.14
N ARG A 131 -7.73 20.73 0.55
CA ARG A 131 -6.25 20.80 0.47
C ARG A 131 -5.69 19.99 -0.68
N SER A 132 -4.46 20.33 -1.08
CA SER A 132 -3.72 19.56 -2.07
C SER A 132 -3.45 18.15 -1.56
N ILE A 133 -3.38 17.18 -2.47
CA ILE A 133 -3.15 15.77 -2.13
C ILE A 133 -1.89 15.58 -1.26
N PRO A 134 -0.72 16.19 -1.56
CA PRO A 134 0.47 16.07 -0.70
C PRO A 134 0.25 16.60 0.72
N HIS A 135 -0.49 17.70 0.87
CA HIS A 135 -0.81 18.25 2.20
C HIS A 135 -1.77 17.34 2.95
N GLN A 136 -2.79 16.78 2.28
CA GLN A 136 -3.70 15.81 2.88
C GLN A 136 -2.95 14.58 3.39
N GLU A 137 -2.05 14.02 2.58
CA GLU A 137 -1.25 12.85 2.96
C GLU A 137 -0.32 13.14 4.13
N LEU A 138 0.34 14.29 4.13
CA LEU A 138 1.19 14.70 5.25
C LEU A 138 0.40 14.83 6.55
N LEU A 139 -0.77 15.49 6.52
CA LEU A 139 -1.66 15.59 7.68
C LEU A 139 -2.13 14.21 8.16
N MET A 140 -2.52 13.32 7.25
CA MET A 140 -2.88 11.95 7.60
C MET A 140 -1.70 11.17 8.18
N GLY A 141 -0.48 11.43 7.71
CA GLY A 141 0.76 10.92 8.29
C GLY A 141 0.88 11.32 9.76
N LEU A 142 0.67 12.60 10.09
CA LEU A 142 0.67 13.09 11.48
C LEU A 142 -0.41 12.39 12.33
N ILE A 143 -1.61 12.20 11.79
CA ILE A 143 -2.69 11.47 12.47
C ILE A 143 -2.22 10.04 12.79
N VAL A 144 -1.64 9.33 11.82
CA VAL A 144 -1.15 7.96 12.00
C VAL A 144 -0.04 7.87 13.06
N TYR A 145 0.82 8.88 13.18
CA TYR A 145 1.76 8.94 14.31
C TYR A 145 1.07 9.00 15.66
N ALA A 146 0.05 9.84 15.79
CA ALA A 146 -0.71 9.98 17.03
C ALA A 146 -1.50 8.71 17.37
N LEU A 147 -1.95 7.93 16.37
CA LEU A 147 -2.66 6.67 16.57
C LEU A 147 -1.87 5.65 17.41
N GLN A 148 -0.54 5.72 17.45
CA GLN A 148 0.28 4.85 18.29
C GLN A 148 0.00 5.00 19.78
N TYR A 149 -0.49 6.17 20.19
CA TYR A 149 -0.74 6.53 21.57
C TYR A 149 -2.23 6.55 21.92
N VAL A 150 -3.10 6.43 20.90
CA VAL A 150 -4.55 6.40 21.05
C VAL A 150 -4.98 5.15 21.83
N LYS A 151 -5.77 5.37 22.89
CA LYS A 151 -6.42 4.30 23.67
C LYS A 151 -7.85 4.15 23.21
N ILE A 152 -8.14 3.05 22.54
CA ILE A 152 -9.48 2.76 22.04
C ILE A 152 -10.35 2.31 23.21
N ILE A 153 -11.45 3.00 23.40
CA ILE A 153 -12.44 2.69 24.42
C ILE A 153 -13.42 1.66 23.82
N PRO A 154 -14.00 0.72 24.60
CA PRO A 154 -15.01 -0.20 24.06
C PRO A 154 -16.27 0.48 23.49
N ASN A 155 -16.57 1.72 23.91
CA ASN A 155 -17.73 2.48 23.47
C ASN A 155 -17.47 3.23 22.15
N MET A 156 -18.17 2.83 21.09
CA MET A 156 -18.00 3.30 19.70
C MET A 156 -18.23 4.81 19.54
N ASN A 157 -19.35 5.33 20.06
CA ASN A 157 -19.73 6.72 19.86
C ASN A 157 -18.73 7.68 20.54
N GLU A 158 -18.16 7.26 21.67
CA GLU A 158 -17.15 8.03 22.37
C GLU A 158 -15.84 8.09 21.59
N ASN A 159 -15.41 7.02 20.92
CA ASN A 159 -14.19 7.05 20.09
C ASN A 159 -14.36 7.95 18.86
N ILE A 160 -15.52 7.92 18.20
CA ILE A 160 -15.81 8.75 17.02
C ILE A 160 -15.76 10.23 17.41
N VAL A 161 -16.44 10.59 18.51
CA VAL A 161 -16.47 11.96 19.03
C VAL A 161 -15.09 12.39 19.54
N LYS A 162 -14.40 11.54 20.30
CA LYS A 162 -13.11 11.85 20.93
C LYS A 162 -11.98 12.03 19.92
N TYR A 163 -11.93 11.19 18.89
CA TYR A 163 -10.87 11.26 17.87
C TYR A 163 -11.29 12.05 16.63
N GLY A 164 -12.48 12.68 16.65
CA GLY A 164 -12.92 13.62 15.63
C GLY A 164 -12.93 13.03 14.22
N LEU A 165 -13.37 11.77 14.10
CA LEU A 165 -13.57 11.18 12.78
C LEU A 165 -14.64 11.97 12.07
N THR A 166 -14.25 12.65 10.99
CA THR A 166 -15.12 13.57 10.26
C THR A 166 -16.43 12.87 9.86
N ASP A 167 -17.56 13.53 10.06
CA ASP A 167 -18.85 13.10 9.50
C ASP A 167 -18.85 13.08 7.95
N GLN A 168 -17.78 13.59 7.34
CA GLN A 168 -17.58 13.58 5.90
C GLN A 168 -17.15 12.19 5.40
N PRO A 169 -18.00 11.49 4.62
CA PRO A 169 -17.72 10.13 4.17
C PRO A 169 -16.51 10.07 3.22
N ILE A 170 -16.25 11.15 2.47
CA ILE A 170 -15.13 11.26 1.53
C ILE A 170 -13.80 11.21 2.28
N ILE A 171 -13.63 12.02 3.33
CA ILE A 171 -12.41 12.05 4.13
C ILE A 171 -12.23 10.72 4.88
N ARG A 172 -13.33 10.14 5.39
CA ARG A 172 -13.29 8.82 6.05
C ARG A 172 -12.73 7.74 5.12
N ASN A 173 -13.18 7.70 3.87
CA ASN A 173 -12.72 6.73 2.87
C ASN A 173 -11.28 7.04 2.41
N LEU A 174 -10.96 8.32 2.22
CA LEU A 174 -9.60 8.77 1.88
C LEU A 174 -8.60 8.31 2.96
N PHE A 175 -8.93 8.51 4.24
CA PHE A 175 -8.11 8.04 5.36
C PHE A 175 -8.01 6.52 5.39
N LEU A 176 -9.11 5.78 5.21
CA LEU A 176 -9.07 4.30 5.13
C LEU A 176 -8.11 3.80 4.05
N ASN A 177 -8.16 4.40 2.86
CA ASN A 177 -7.26 4.05 1.77
C ASN A 177 -5.81 4.40 2.10
N PHE A 178 -5.57 5.52 2.76
CA PHE A 178 -4.24 5.90 3.26
C PHE A 178 -3.70 4.88 4.27
N LEU A 179 -4.52 4.44 5.23
CA LEU A 179 -4.17 3.40 6.20
C LEU A 179 -3.82 2.07 5.51
N LEU A 180 -4.61 1.68 4.50
CA LEU A 180 -4.34 0.50 3.69
C LEU A 180 -2.99 0.60 2.97
N ASN A 181 -2.68 1.76 2.40
CA ASN A 181 -1.42 1.98 1.70
C ASN A 181 -0.21 1.89 2.65
N ILE A 182 -0.35 2.32 3.91
CA ILE A 182 0.68 2.12 4.94
C ILE A 182 0.83 0.64 5.29
N ILE A 183 -0.27 -0.12 5.40
CA ILE A 183 -0.19 -1.58 5.63
C ILE A 183 0.57 -2.27 4.49
N LEU A 184 0.35 -1.84 3.25
CA LEU A 184 1.04 -2.36 2.06
C LEU A 184 2.49 -1.88 1.92
N LEU A 185 2.94 -0.91 2.71
CA LEU A 185 4.29 -0.34 2.58
C LEU A 185 5.36 -1.42 2.82
N PRO A 186 6.26 -1.69 1.85
CA PRO A 186 7.32 -2.66 2.01
C PRO A 186 8.41 -2.12 2.93
N TYR A 187 9.09 -3.01 3.67
CA TYR A 187 10.21 -2.64 4.54
C TYR A 187 11.55 -2.50 3.79
N ASN A 188 11.63 -2.95 2.55
CA ASN A 188 12.86 -2.88 1.76
C ASN A 188 12.67 -1.85 0.66
N LYS A 189 13.54 -0.84 0.60
CA LYS A 189 13.70 -0.03 -0.61
C LYS A 189 14.19 -0.97 -1.71
N PRO A 190 13.41 -1.22 -2.77
CA PRO A 190 13.89 -2.04 -3.85
C PRO A 190 15.12 -1.36 -4.45
N ARG A 191 16.22 -2.11 -4.60
CA ARG A 191 17.38 -1.61 -5.34
C ARG A 191 16.91 -1.36 -6.77
N ASN A 192 16.98 -0.12 -7.22
CA ASN A 192 16.74 0.22 -8.62
C ASN A 192 17.65 -0.65 -9.50
N THR A 193 17.09 -1.63 -10.20
CA THR A 193 17.75 -2.29 -11.33
C THR A 193 17.69 -1.38 -12.55
N THR A 194 18.21 -0.16 -12.43
CA THR A 194 18.68 0.60 -13.58
C THR A 194 20.14 0.23 -13.79
N ARG A 195 20.39 -0.94 -14.37
CA ARG A 195 21.59 -1.09 -15.20
C ARG A 195 21.30 -0.35 -16.51
N THR A 196 21.35 0.97 -16.44
CA THR A 196 21.70 1.76 -17.61
C THR A 196 23.09 1.27 -17.98
N THR A 197 23.22 0.60 -19.12
CA THR A 197 24.50 0.45 -19.80
C THR A 197 24.99 1.84 -20.19
N GLN A 198 25.45 2.64 -19.23
CA GLN A 198 26.45 3.64 -19.48
C GLN A 198 27.73 2.86 -19.78
N ARG A 199 27.93 2.53 -21.05
CA ARG A 199 29.29 2.50 -21.58
C ARG A 199 29.85 3.88 -21.27
N SER A 200 30.62 3.99 -20.19
CA SER A 200 31.53 5.10 -20.02
C SER A 200 32.46 5.07 -21.21
N TYR A 201 32.22 5.96 -22.17
CA TYR A 201 33.26 6.40 -23.09
C TYR A 201 34.37 6.96 -22.21
N ILE A 202 35.46 6.19 -22.06
CA ILE A 202 36.71 6.70 -21.55
C ILE A 202 37.33 7.43 -22.74
N GLU A 203 37.39 8.76 -22.67
CA GLU A 203 38.21 9.54 -23.58
C GLU A 203 39.68 9.09 -23.44
N PRO A 204 40.39 8.83 -24.56
CA PRO A 204 41.78 8.46 -24.50
C PRO A 204 42.62 9.73 -24.31
N SER A 205 42.95 10.06 -23.07
CA SER A 205 44.11 10.92 -22.83
C SER A 205 44.78 10.65 -21.49
N GLN A 206 46.07 10.32 -21.60
CA GLN A 206 47.11 10.35 -20.57
C GLN A 206 47.09 9.22 -19.52
N ALA A 207 47.57 8.03 -19.93
CA ALA A 207 48.30 7.15 -19.04
C ALA A 207 49.61 6.71 -19.73
N PRO A 208 50.77 6.70 -19.02
CA PRO A 208 52.04 6.29 -19.60
C PRO A 208 52.03 4.81 -19.98
N VAL A 209 52.73 4.50 -21.06
CA VAL A 209 53.01 3.14 -21.52
C VAL A 209 53.98 2.51 -20.54
N ASP A 210 53.52 1.54 -19.76
CA ASP A 210 54.21 0.28 -19.44
C ASP A 210 53.36 -0.56 -18.47
N GLU A 211 53.58 -1.87 -18.50
CA GLU A 211 52.92 -2.91 -17.70
C GLU A 211 51.56 -3.43 -18.20
N VAL A 212 51.57 -4.00 -19.41
CA VAL A 212 50.69 -5.13 -19.75
C VAL A 212 51.49 -6.41 -19.61
N LEU A 213 51.48 -7.04 -18.42
CA LEU A 213 51.86 -8.45 -18.28
C LEU A 213 51.32 -9.06 -16.97
N PHE A 214 50.73 -10.26 -17.09
CA PHE A 214 50.17 -11.14 -16.04
C PHE A 214 48.86 -10.64 -15.39
N SER A 215 47.77 -11.41 -15.24
CA SER A 215 47.66 -12.85 -15.02
C SER A 215 46.21 -13.37 -15.22
N THR A 216 46.14 -14.51 -15.89
CA THR A 216 45.28 -15.71 -15.68
C THR A 216 43.79 -15.62 -15.32
N MET A 217 43.05 -16.39 -16.11
CA MET A 217 41.79 -17.07 -15.80
C MET A 217 41.71 -17.60 -14.37
N ASP A 218 40.66 -17.24 -13.64
CA ASP A 218 39.83 -18.11 -12.80
C ASP A 218 38.90 -17.23 -11.95
N ASP A 219 37.61 -17.21 -12.29
CA ASP A 219 36.46 -17.04 -11.40
C ASP A 219 35.23 -16.72 -12.26
N ALA A 220 34.53 -17.78 -12.68
CA ALA A 220 33.17 -17.63 -13.19
C ALA A 220 32.25 -17.31 -12.00
N PRO A 221 31.61 -16.14 -11.91
CA PRO A 221 30.63 -15.89 -10.87
C PRO A 221 29.42 -16.79 -11.14
N SER A 222 29.11 -17.63 -10.16
CA SER A 222 27.86 -18.37 -10.10
C SER A 222 26.69 -17.39 -10.26
N LYS A 223 25.94 -17.54 -11.35
CA LYS A 223 24.68 -16.81 -11.54
C LYS A 223 23.69 -17.31 -10.49
N GLU A 224 23.65 -16.65 -9.33
CA GLU A 224 22.46 -16.67 -8.49
C GLU A 224 21.27 -16.29 -9.37
N ALA A 225 20.25 -17.14 -9.42
CA ALA A 225 19.04 -16.88 -10.19
C ALA A 225 18.51 -15.50 -9.81
N GLU A 226 18.33 -14.61 -10.79
CA GLU A 226 17.68 -13.32 -10.58
C GLU A 226 16.23 -13.57 -10.13
N VAL A 227 16.04 -13.69 -8.81
CA VAL A 227 14.71 -13.71 -8.21
C VAL A 227 14.10 -12.36 -8.53
N PHE A 228 13.14 -12.34 -9.45
CA PHE A 228 12.37 -11.15 -9.78
C PHE A 228 11.64 -10.68 -8.52
N LYS A 229 12.28 -9.78 -7.76
CA LYS A 229 11.65 -9.12 -6.62
C LYS A 229 10.79 -8.01 -7.17
N GLN A 230 9.49 -8.27 -7.27
CA GLN A 230 8.53 -7.23 -7.58
C GLN A 230 8.68 -6.10 -6.53
N PRO A 231 9.08 -4.89 -6.95
CA PRO A 231 9.59 -3.87 -6.03
C PRO A 231 8.53 -3.37 -5.05
N TYR A 232 7.26 -3.35 -5.48
CA TYR A 232 6.13 -2.84 -4.71
C TYR A 232 4.88 -3.71 -4.96
N PRO A 233 4.64 -4.78 -4.19
CA PRO A 233 3.43 -5.58 -4.32
C PRO A 233 2.18 -4.74 -3.99
N CYS A 234 1.13 -4.83 -4.83
CA CYS A 234 -0.14 -4.10 -4.64
C CYS A 234 -0.05 -2.55 -4.64
N MET A 235 1.10 -1.97 -5.00
CA MET A 235 1.37 -0.54 -4.98
C MET A 235 2.28 -0.13 -6.14
N ASN A 236 2.16 1.11 -6.64
CA ASN A 236 3.10 1.66 -7.62
C ASN A 236 4.19 2.51 -6.94
N GLU A 237 5.24 2.86 -7.69
CA GLU A 237 6.39 3.60 -7.17
C GLU A 237 6.04 5.05 -6.73
N GLN A 238 5.13 5.72 -7.45
CA GLN A 238 4.71 7.08 -7.10
C GLN A 238 3.99 7.12 -5.75
N LEU A 239 3.07 6.17 -5.55
CA LEU A 239 2.34 5.99 -4.29
C LEU A 239 3.29 5.60 -3.16
N TYR A 240 4.23 4.69 -3.42
CA TYR A 240 5.27 4.34 -2.44
C TYR A 240 6.04 5.57 -1.95
N ASN A 241 6.52 6.41 -2.87
CA ASN A 241 7.29 7.60 -2.55
C ASN A 241 6.46 8.60 -1.74
N ARG A 242 5.21 8.84 -2.15
CA ARG A 242 4.30 9.76 -1.47
C ARG A 242 3.94 9.30 -0.05
N ILE A 243 3.61 8.03 0.14
CA ILE A 243 3.31 7.50 1.47
C ILE A 243 4.55 7.54 2.37
N THR A 244 5.72 7.21 1.82
CA THR A 244 7.00 7.30 2.56
C THR A 244 7.29 8.75 2.96
N GLU A 245 7.04 9.72 2.07
CA GLU A 245 7.19 11.15 2.35
C GLU A 245 6.13 11.69 3.32
N ALA A 246 4.94 11.10 3.35
CA ALA A 246 3.88 11.45 4.28
C ALA A 246 4.19 10.97 5.71
N ILE A 247 4.68 9.74 5.86
CA ILE A 247 5.06 9.18 7.17
C ILE A 247 6.45 9.58 7.62
N GLN A 248 7.37 10.03 6.76
CA GLN A 248 8.62 10.71 7.16
C GLN A 248 9.51 9.92 8.12
N THR A 249 9.48 8.60 8.02
CA THR A 249 10.39 7.72 8.75
C THR A 249 11.04 6.77 7.77
N ASP A 250 12.37 6.76 7.80
CA ASP A 250 13.17 5.70 7.18
C ASP A 250 13.40 4.52 8.15
N ASP A 251 13.01 4.67 9.43
CA ASP A 251 13.11 3.59 10.42
C ASP A 251 12.00 2.56 10.20
N LEU A 252 12.43 1.34 9.85
CA LEU A 252 11.57 0.20 9.59
C LEU A 252 10.83 -0.26 10.85
N ASN A 253 11.42 -0.08 12.03
CA ASN A 253 10.75 -0.41 13.29
C ASN A 253 9.62 0.57 13.57
N GLN A 254 9.79 1.83 13.18
CA GLN A 254 8.73 2.81 13.27
C GLN A 254 7.59 2.48 12.30
N VAL A 255 7.88 2.07 11.06
CA VAL A 255 6.85 1.59 10.11
C VAL A 255 6.07 0.41 10.70
N GLU A 256 6.76 -0.56 11.31
CA GLU A 256 6.13 -1.70 11.98
C GLU A 256 5.17 -1.26 13.10
N LYS A 257 5.60 -0.32 13.96
CA LYS A 257 4.76 0.26 15.02
C LYS A 257 3.53 0.97 14.46
N LEU A 258 3.69 1.74 13.38
CA LEU A 258 2.58 2.41 12.71
C LEU A 258 1.56 1.38 12.22
N LYS A 259 1.98 0.30 11.53
CA LYS A 259 1.06 -0.74 11.05
C LYS A 259 0.29 -1.41 12.20
N VAL A 260 0.95 -1.73 13.32
CA VAL A 260 0.28 -2.31 14.50
C VAL A 260 -0.73 -1.31 15.09
N ALA A 261 -0.38 -0.03 15.17
CA ALA A 261 -1.28 1.02 15.65
C ALA A 261 -2.52 1.17 14.76
N ILE A 262 -2.34 1.10 13.44
CA ILE A 262 -3.44 1.11 12.46
C ILE A 262 -4.39 -0.06 12.70
N LEU A 263 -3.88 -1.28 12.84
CA LEU A 263 -4.72 -2.46 13.07
C LEU A 263 -5.51 -2.36 14.38
N LYS A 264 -4.86 -1.89 15.46
CA LYS A 264 -5.55 -1.61 16.72
C LYS A 264 -6.66 -0.60 16.50
N PHE A 265 -6.35 0.54 15.88
CA PHE A 265 -7.30 1.60 15.57
C PHE A 265 -8.52 1.10 14.78
N LEU A 266 -8.30 0.34 13.71
CA LEU A 266 -9.38 -0.22 12.89
C LEU A 266 -10.24 -1.23 13.66
N ASN A 267 -9.67 -1.95 14.63
CA ASN A 267 -10.40 -2.84 15.53
C ASN A 267 -11.29 -2.08 16.55
N GLY A 268 -11.19 -0.75 16.62
CA GLY A 268 -11.97 0.07 17.55
C GLY A 268 -13.43 0.31 17.19
N ASN A 269 -13.99 -0.50 16.29
CA ASN A 269 -15.37 -0.41 15.79
C ASN A 269 -15.74 0.99 15.23
N ILE A 270 -14.76 1.71 14.70
CA ILE A 270 -14.96 3.03 14.08
C ILE A 270 -15.51 2.90 12.67
N TYR A 271 -15.09 1.85 11.97
CA TYR A 271 -15.45 1.56 10.59
C TYR A 271 -16.24 0.27 10.50
N SER A 272 -17.01 0.13 9.43
CA SER A 272 -17.70 -1.13 9.12
C SER A 272 -16.68 -2.24 8.87
N GLU A 273 -17.01 -3.45 9.29
CA GLU A 273 -16.17 -4.64 9.07
C GLU A 273 -15.92 -4.89 7.56
N ASN A 274 -16.88 -4.53 6.70
CA ASN A 274 -16.75 -4.59 5.24
C ASN A 274 -15.66 -3.65 4.70
N ASP A 275 -15.45 -2.50 5.34
CA ASP A 275 -14.50 -1.48 4.88
C ASP A 275 -13.06 -1.81 5.33
N ILE A 276 -12.90 -2.54 6.44
CA ILE A 276 -11.60 -2.81 7.07
C ILE A 276 -11.04 -4.21 6.81
N ILE A 277 -11.87 -5.15 6.32
CA ILE A 277 -11.46 -6.56 6.19
C ILE A 277 -10.14 -6.73 5.42
N PHE A 278 -9.94 -5.98 4.34
CA PHE A 278 -8.73 -6.09 3.52
C PHE A 278 -7.47 -5.54 4.19
N HIS A 279 -7.59 -4.58 5.10
CA HIS A 279 -6.48 -4.13 5.95
C HIS A 279 -5.93 -5.30 6.77
N PHE A 280 -6.81 -6.10 7.37
CA PHE A 280 -6.42 -7.27 8.15
C PHE A 280 -5.93 -8.41 7.26
N VAL A 281 -6.63 -8.73 6.16
CA VAL A 281 -6.22 -9.78 5.22
C VAL A 281 -4.79 -9.54 4.73
N LEU A 282 -4.49 -8.32 4.28
CA LEU A 282 -3.17 -7.96 3.78
C LEU A 282 -2.13 -7.90 4.89
N ALA A 283 -2.49 -7.43 6.09
CA ALA A 283 -1.59 -7.45 7.24
C ALA A 283 -1.19 -8.86 7.69
N THR A 284 -2.04 -9.89 7.52
CA THR A 284 -1.62 -11.28 7.78
C THR A 284 -0.52 -11.78 6.83
N ALA A 285 -0.31 -11.09 5.71
CA ALA A 285 0.78 -11.34 4.77
C ALA A 285 2.03 -10.48 5.06
N ASP A 286 2.06 -9.67 6.12
CA ASP A 286 3.21 -8.82 6.45
C ASP A 286 4.46 -9.65 6.82
N SER A 287 5.67 -9.16 6.53
CA SER A 287 6.92 -9.85 6.86
C SER A 287 7.29 -9.81 8.34
N ARG A 288 6.81 -8.81 9.10
CA ARG A 288 7.07 -8.67 10.53
C ARG A 288 6.01 -9.43 11.33
N TYR A 289 6.48 -10.25 12.27
CA TYR A 289 5.59 -11.13 13.05
C TYR A 289 4.60 -10.36 13.93
N SER A 290 4.99 -9.21 14.49
CA SER A 290 4.12 -8.38 15.34
C SER A 290 2.86 -7.89 14.61
N VAL A 291 2.99 -7.50 13.33
CA VAL A 291 1.89 -7.06 12.47
C VAL A 291 0.97 -8.23 12.14
N VAL A 292 1.55 -9.39 11.80
CA VAL A 292 0.80 -10.62 11.54
C VAL A 292 0.00 -11.04 12.78
N LEU A 293 0.64 -11.04 13.96
CA LEU A 293 0.01 -11.42 15.21
C LEU A 293 -1.17 -10.50 15.56
N ALA A 294 -0.98 -9.18 15.40
CA ALA A 294 -2.05 -8.20 15.60
C ALA A 294 -3.24 -8.44 14.65
N ALA A 295 -2.97 -8.78 13.39
CA ALA A 295 -4.02 -9.06 12.41
C ALA A 295 -4.72 -10.41 12.64
N GLU A 296 -3.98 -11.47 12.98
CA GLU A 296 -4.51 -12.82 13.16
C GLU A 296 -5.45 -12.95 14.37
N HIS A 297 -5.27 -12.10 15.38
CA HIS A 297 -6.17 -12.01 16.53
C HIS A 297 -7.60 -11.66 16.10
N ASP A 298 -7.76 -10.70 15.20
CA ASP A 298 -9.08 -10.14 14.84
C ASP A 298 -9.66 -10.70 13.53
N ILE A 299 -8.81 -11.18 12.60
CA ILE A 299 -9.23 -11.63 11.27
C ILE A 299 -10.29 -12.75 11.32
N LYS A 300 -10.24 -13.64 12.32
CA LYS A 300 -11.20 -14.75 12.44
C LYS A 300 -12.63 -14.24 12.65
N ARG A 301 -12.80 -13.22 13.49
CA ARG A 301 -14.10 -12.57 13.73
C ARG A 301 -14.59 -11.87 12.48
N LEU A 302 -13.74 -11.02 11.89
CA LEU A 302 -14.08 -10.24 10.70
C LEU A 302 -14.45 -11.13 9.50
N THR A 303 -13.73 -12.24 9.32
CA THR A 303 -13.98 -13.19 8.23
C THR A 303 -15.37 -13.83 8.29
N VAL A 304 -15.92 -14.01 9.49
CA VAL A 304 -17.26 -14.58 9.71
C VAL A 304 -18.35 -13.54 9.48
N ALA A 305 -18.07 -12.28 9.77
CA ALA A 305 -19.05 -11.21 9.69
C ALA A 305 -19.25 -10.66 8.27
N VAL A 306 -18.25 -10.81 7.39
CA VAL A 306 -18.31 -10.32 6.00
C VAL A 306 -18.79 -11.38 5.01
N ASP A 307 -19.54 -10.95 3.99
CA ASP A 307 -19.96 -11.83 2.88
C ASP A 307 -18.90 -11.87 1.78
N TRP A 308 -18.21 -13.00 1.63
CA TRP A 308 -17.20 -13.22 0.58
C TRP A 308 -17.78 -13.37 -0.84
N ASN A 309 -19.10 -13.46 -0.99
CA ASN A 309 -19.77 -13.49 -2.28
C ASN A 309 -20.23 -12.10 -2.75
N SER A 310 -20.06 -11.07 -1.91
CA SER A 310 -20.38 -9.69 -2.27
C SER A 310 -19.49 -9.20 -3.41
N MET A 311 -20.08 -8.46 -4.36
CA MET A 311 -19.31 -7.94 -5.50
C MET A 311 -18.20 -6.99 -5.06
N GLN A 312 -18.39 -6.24 -3.98
CA GLN A 312 -17.36 -5.35 -3.42
C GLN A 312 -16.12 -6.15 -3.00
N HIS A 313 -16.29 -7.21 -2.20
CA HIS A 313 -15.15 -8.00 -1.73
C HIS A 313 -14.51 -8.81 -2.86
N VAL A 314 -15.30 -9.33 -3.80
CA VAL A 314 -14.77 -10.06 -4.96
C VAL A 314 -13.93 -9.14 -5.86
N GLN A 315 -14.39 -7.90 -6.10
CA GLN A 315 -13.63 -6.90 -6.84
C GLN A 315 -12.31 -6.57 -6.13
N SER A 316 -12.32 -6.35 -4.82
CA SER A 316 -11.10 -6.12 -4.04
C SER A 316 -10.16 -7.31 -4.06
N LEU A 317 -10.66 -8.55 -3.96
CA LEU A 317 -9.84 -9.76 -4.10
C LEU A 317 -9.13 -9.78 -5.46
N PHE A 318 -9.84 -9.49 -6.55
CA PHE A 318 -9.26 -9.43 -7.89
C PHE A 318 -8.24 -8.29 -8.04
N GLU A 319 -8.56 -7.10 -7.55
CA GLU A 319 -7.68 -5.93 -7.61
C GLU A 319 -6.37 -6.18 -6.85
N PHE A 320 -6.42 -6.70 -5.63
CA PHE A 320 -5.18 -7.01 -4.89
C PHE A 320 -4.42 -8.19 -5.50
N PHE A 321 -5.12 -9.17 -6.08
CA PHE A 321 -4.47 -10.32 -6.70
C PHE A 321 -3.75 -9.95 -8.00
N LEU A 322 -4.50 -9.42 -8.96
CA LEU A 322 -4.06 -9.14 -10.33
C LEU A 322 -3.44 -7.75 -10.50
N GLY A 323 -3.69 -6.83 -9.58
CA GLY A 323 -3.40 -5.41 -9.78
C GLY A 323 -4.44 -4.73 -10.67
N THR A 324 -4.20 -3.47 -10.99
CA THR A 324 -5.12 -2.68 -11.81
C THR A 324 -4.83 -2.92 -13.29
N SER A 325 -5.85 -3.24 -14.09
CA SER A 325 -5.68 -3.51 -15.52
C SER A 325 -5.25 -2.26 -16.29
N LYS A 326 -4.11 -2.34 -16.99
CA LYS A 326 -3.53 -1.25 -17.81
C LYS A 326 -4.35 -0.90 -19.06
N THR A 327 -5.43 -1.63 -19.34
CA THR A 327 -6.26 -1.44 -20.54
C THR A 327 -7.08 -0.15 -20.51
N ILE A 328 -7.30 0.44 -19.33
CA ILE A 328 -8.02 1.69 -19.18
C ILE A 328 -7.01 2.85 -19.24
N LYS A 329 -6.84 3.44 -20.43
CA LYS A 329 -5.95 4.60 -20.69
C LYS A 329 -6.30 5.89 -19.92
N GLN A 330 -7.22 5.84 -18.94
CA GLN A 330 -7.80 6.98 -18.23
C GLN A 330 -7.85 6.80 -16.71
N GLN A 331 -6.97 5.99 -16.13
CA GLN A 331 -6.85 5.94 -14.67
C GLN A 331 -5.74 6.87 -14.20
N ASN A 332 -6.06 7.65 -13.17
CA ASN A 332 -5.06 8.41 -12.41
C ASN A 332 -3.92 7.46 -12.05
N ALA A 333 -2.68 7.82 -12.39
CA ALA A 333 -1.51 6.97 -12.18
C ALA A 333 -1.40 6.46 -10.74
N ASP A 334 -1.87 7.26 -9.79
CA ASP A 334 -1.96 6.96 -8.35
C ASP A 334 -2.82 5.73 -8.02
N LEU A 335 -3.85 5.43 -8.81
CA LEU A 335 -4.78 4.32 -8.58
C LEU A 335 -4.31 2.99 -9.21
N ILE A 336 -3.19 3.01 -9.93
CA ILE A 336 -2.67 1.82 -10.59
C ILE A 336 -1.92 0.97 -9.55
N ARG A 337 -2.42 -0.23 -9.27
CA ARG A 337 -1.76 -1.20 -8.41
C ARG A 337 -1.00 -2.22 -9.24
N ASN A 338 0.20 -2.55 -8.76
CA ASN A 338 0.93 -3.71 -9.23
C ASN A 338 0.29 -5.01 -8.70
N PRO A 339 0.47 -6.17 -9.37
CA PRO A 339 0.03 -7.46 -8.86
C PRO A 339 0.59 -7.78 -7.46
N SER A 340 -0.04 -8.71 -6.75
CA SER A 340 0.47 -9.20 -5.45
C SER A 340 1.65 -10.17 -5.59
N ASN A 341 2.50 -10.21 -4.55
CA ASN A 341 3.56 -11.19 -4.42
C ASN A 341 3.04 -12.54 -3.88
N THR A 342 3.90 -13.57 -3.88
CA THR A 342 3.57 -14.93 -3.41
C THR A 342 2.96 -14.96 -2.01
N ARG A 343 3.45 -14.14 -1.06
CA ARG A 343 2.97 -14.15 0.34
C ARG A 343 1.55 -13.63 0.45
N ILE A 344 1.24 -12.52 -0.24
CA ILE A 344 -0.11 -11.95 -0.30
C ILE A 344 -1.05 -12.90 -1.03
N ARG A 345 -0.64 -13.46 -2.19
CA ARG A 345 -1.44 -14.43 -2.95
C ARG A 345 -1.88 -15.62 -2.10
N LEU A 346 -0.98 -16.18 -1.28
CA LEU A 346 -1.32 -17.29 -0.36
C LEU A 346 -2.44 -16.92 0.62
N LYS A 347 -2.43 -15.70 1.15
CA LYS A 347 -3.48 -15.23 2.06
C LYS A 347 -4.77 -14.92 1.31
N LEU A 348 -4.72 -14.24 0.17
CA LEU A 348 -5.89 -13.97 -0.67
C LEU A 348 -6.59 -15.26 -1.14
N TYR A 349 -5.84 -16.31 -1.47
CA TYR A 349 -6.40 -17.59 -1.91
C TYR A 349 -7.32 -18.23 -0.86
N SER A 350 -7.01 -18.06 0.43
CA SER A 350 -7.85 -18.59 1.51
C SER A 350 -9.28 -17.99 1.52
N TYR A 351 -9.47 -16.84 0.85
CA TYR A 351 -10.75 -16.15 0.72
C TYR A 351 -11.35 -16.33 -0.68
N LEU A 352 -10.53 -16.36 -1.74
CA LEU A 352 -10.98 -16.72 -3.09
C LEU A 352 -11.65 -18.10 -3.12
N LEU A 353 -11.09 -19.08 -2.40
CA LEU A 353 -11.66 -20.42 -2.31
C LEU A 353 -13.00 -20.48 -1.54
N LYS A 354 -13.29 -19.49 -0.68
CA LYS A 354 -14.57 -19.37 0.03
C LYS A 354 -15.64 -18.68 -0.80
N SER A 355 -15.24 -17.88 -1.80
CA SER A 355 -16.14 -17.12 -2.64
C SER A 355 -16.58 -17.94 -3.85
N ARG A 356 -17.86 -18.31 -3.89
CA ARG A 356 -18.47 -18.91 -5.07
C ARG A 356 -18.51 -17.92 -6.21
N THR A 357 -18.93 -16.69 -5.93
CA THR A 357 -19.03 -15.61 -6.92
C THR A 357 -17.68 -15.35 -7.61
N ALA A 358 -16.57 -15.35 -6.87
CA ALA A 358 -15.24 -15.16 -7.47
C ALA A 358 -14.91 -16.22 -8.53
N SER A 359 -15.33 -17.47 -8.32
CA SER A 359 -15.09 -18.57 -9.28
C SER A 359 -15.94 -18.49 -10.55
N THR A 360 -16.94 -17.61 -10.60
CA THR A 360 -17.87 -17.48 -11.73
C THR A 360 -17.73 -16.18 -12.51
N ILE A 361 -16.90 -15.23 -12.07
CA ILE A 361 -16.66 -13.97 -12.79
C ILE A 361 -15.53 -14.16 -13.80
N PHE A 362 -15.90 -14.29 -15.07
CA PHE A 362 -14.98 -14.30 -16.21
C PHE A 362 -14.87 -12.89 -16.83
N PRO A 363 -13.68 -12.45 -17.29
CA PRO A 363 -12.44 -13.22 -17.46
C PRO A 363 -11.52 -13.29 -16.23
N HIS A 364 -11.83 -12.58 -15.14
CA HIS A 364 -10.96 -12.44 -13.96
C HIS A 364 -10.56 -13.79 -13.33
N ALA A 365 -11.51 -14.73 -13.16
CA ALA A 365 -11.23 -16.05 -12.60
C ALA A 365 -10.19 -16.84 -13.43
N ILE A 366 -10.27 -16.73 -14.77
CA ILE A 366 -9.29 -17.35 -15.68
C ILE A 366 -7.93 -16.67 -15.57
N GLN A 367 -7.88 -15.34 -15.46
CA GLN A 367 -6.62 -14.63 -15.28
C GLN A 367 -5.93 -15.06 -13.98
N ILE A 368 -6.67 -15.19 -12.87
CA ILE A 368 -6.14 -15.70 -11.60
C ILE A 368 -5.62 -17.12 -11.74
N LEU A 369 -6.36 -18.01 -12.43
CA LEU A 369 -5.93 -19.38 -12.69
C LEU A 369 -4.58 -19.42 -13.41
N TYR A 370 -4.45 -18.73 -14.53
CA TYR A 370 -3.21 -18.73 -15.33
C TYR A 370 -2.03 -18.07 -14.59
N GLU A 371 -2.26 -16.92 -13.96
CA GLU A 371 -1.23 -16.18 -13.23
C GLU A 371 -0.73 -16.95 -11.99
N SER A 372 -1.56 -17.83 -11.44
CA SER A 372 -1.22 -18.68 -10.30
C SER A 372 -0.55 -19.99 -10.70
N LEU A 373 -0.92 -20.57 -11.84
CA LEU A 373 -0.27 -21.80 -12.33
C LEU A 373 1.07 -21.50 -13.02
N PHE A 374 1.15 -20.41 -13.78
CA PHE A 374 2.26 -20.15 -14.71
C PHE A 374 2.94 -18.79 -14.54
N GLY A 375 2.44 -17.92 -13.66
CA GLY A 375 3.02 -16.59 -13.43
C GLY A 375 4.30 -16.61 -12.59
N ASN A 376 4.96 -15.46 -12.50
CA ASN A 376 6.29 -15.33 -11.87
C ASN A 376 6.24 -15.45 -10.33
N SER A 377 5.11 -15.16 -9.69
CA SER A 377 4.94 -15.17 -8.22
C SER A 377 4.23 -16.44 -7.72
N THR A 378 4.52 -17.60 -8.31
CA THR A 378 3.91 -18.89 -7.94
C THR A 378 4.80 -19.77 -7.06
N ASN A 379 4.18 -20.70 -6.35
CA ASN A 379 4.84 -21.83 -5.67
C ASN A 379 3.90 -23.05 -5.70
N VAL A 380 4.38 -24.22 -5.26
CA VAL A 380 3.59 -25.47 -5.23
C VAL A 380 2.25 -25.29 -4.51
N ARG A 381 2.23 -24.57 -3.38
CA ARG A 381 1.02 -24.35 -2.59
C ARG A 381 0.00 -23.45 -3.31
N ILE A 382 0.47 -22.43 -4.03
CA ILE A 382 -0.39 -21.59 -4.89
C ILE A 382 -0.94 -22.43 -6.05
N LYS A 383 -0.12 -23.27 -6.69
CA LYS A 383 -0.60 -24.18 -7.74
C LYS A 383 -1.71 -25.10 -7.22
N TYR A 384 -1.52 -25.67 -6.03
CA TYR A 384 -2.54 -26.49 -5.36
C TYR A 384 -3.84 -25.71 -5.11
N PHE A 385 -3.77 -24.51 -4.53
CA PHE A 385 -4.96 -23.65 -4.35
C PHE A 385 -5.58 -23.23 -5.67
N SER A 386 -4.78 -23.06 -6.73
CA SER A 386 -5.26 -22.73 -8.06
C SER A 386 -6.06 -23.87 -8.70
N LEU A 387 -5.62 -25.12 -8.53
CA LEU A 387 -6.38 -26.29 -8.97
C LEU A 387 -7.69 -26.46 -8.16
N GLN A 388 -7.67 -26.19 -6.87
CA GLN A 388 -8.90 -26.14 -6.06
C GLN A 388 -9.85 -25.03 -6.55
N PHE A 389 -9.31 -23.86 -6.93
CA PHE A 389 -10.10 -22.79 -7.49
C PHE A 389 -10.66 -23.16 -8.87
N ALA A 390 -9.90 -23.87 -9.71
CA ALA A 390 -10.39 -24.44 -10.96
C ALA A 390 -11.52 -25.44 -10.72
N GLN A 391 -11.44 -26.26 -9.66
CA GLN A 391 -12.57 -27.11 -9.24
C GLN A 391 -13.82 -26.28 -8.97
N ASN A 392 -13.70 -25.20 -8.20
CA ASN A 392 -14.82 -24.31 -7.89
C ASN A 392 -15.38 -23.65 -9.16
N MET A 393 -14.53 -23.25 -10.10
CA MET A 393 -14.97 -22.72 -11.41
C MET A 393 -15.77 -23.78 -12.17
N ILE A 394 -15.24 -25.01 -12.27
CA ILE A 394 -15.89 -26.14 -12.96
C ILE A 394 -17.15 -26.56 -12.23
N GLN A 395 -17.30 -26.39 -10.91
CA GLN A 395 -18.49 -26.82 -10.18
C GLN A 395 -19.59 -25.74 -10.15
N ASN A 396 -19.20 -24.47 -10.01
CA ASN A 396 -20.14 -23.39 -9.70
C ASN A 396 -20.63 -22.59 -10.91
N ALA A 397 -19.86 -22.57 -12.01
CA ALA A 397 -20.19 -21.76 -13.19
C ALA A 397 -21.43 -22.28 -13.94
N GLU A 398 -22.21 -21.36 -14.50
CA GLU A 398 -23.29 -21.71 -15.43
C GLU A 398 -22.72 -22.35 -16.70
N LEU A 399 -23.47 -23.28 -17.32
CA LEU A 399 -22.98 -24.06 -18.45
C LEU A 399 -22.56 -23.17 -19.63
N ASN A 400 -23.34 -22.13 -19.95
CA ASN A 400 -23.05 -21.23 -21.07
C ASN A 400 -21.72 -20.48 -20.87
N SER A 401 -21.50 -19.93 -19.67
CA SER A 401 -20.26 -19.25 -19.31
C SER A 401 -19.08 -20.21 -19.28
N LEU A 402 -19.28 -21.41 -18.72
CA LEU A 402 -18.26 -22.45 -18.64
C LEU A 402 -17.83 -22.90 -20.04
N VAL A 403 -18.76 -23.13 -20.97
CA VAL A 403 -18.45 -23.50 -22.36
C VAL A 403 -17.51 -22.47 -22.99
N GLY A 404 -17.78 -21.17 -22.79
CA GLY A 404 -16.95 -20.08 -23.31
C GLY A 404 -15.49 -20.08 -22.83
N VAL A 405 -15.21 -20.61 -21.63
CA VAL A 405 -13.86 -20.65 -21.04
C VAL A 405 -13.27 -22.06 -20.93
N SER A 406 -14.05 -23.09 -21.21
CA SER A 406 -13.70 -24.51 -20.99
C SER A 406 -12.42 -24.93 -21.70
N LYS A 407 -12.20 -24.46 -22.93
CA LYS A 407 -10.94 -24.68 -23.69
C LYS A 407 -9.72 -24.11 -22.98
N LEU A 408 -9.84 -22.94 -22.35
CA LEU A 408 -8.75 -22.33 -21.60
C LEU A 408 -8.46 -23.09 -20.30
N ILE A 409 -9.51 -23.54 -19.60
CA ILE A 409 -9.34 -24.39 -18.41
C ILE A 409 -8.63 -25.69 -18.79
N LEU A 410 -9.11 -26.38 -19.84
CA LEU A 410 -8.49 -27.64 -20.30
C LEU A 410 -7.02 -27.43 -20.68
N HIS A 411 -6.71 -26.38 -21.45
CA HIS A 411 -5.33 -26.06 -21.81
C HIS A 411 -4.43 -25.83 -20.60
N ALA A 412 -4.93 -25.14 -19.57
CA ALA A 412 -4.17 -24.94 -18.33
C ALA A 412 -3.91 -26.27 -17.60
N LEU A 413 -4.90 -27.17 -17.54
CA LEU A 413 -4.76 -28.49 -16.93
C LEU A 413 -3.78 -29.38 -17.71
N GLU A 414 -3.90 -29.46 -19.03
CA GLU A 414 -2.96 -30.20 -19.89
C GLU A 414 -1.52 -29.70 -19.73
N LYS A 415 -1.34 -28.38 -19.68
CA LYS A 415 -0.02 -27.78 -19.47
C LYS A 415 0.59 -28.18 -18.12
N ILE A 416 -0.20 -28.39 -17.08
CA ILE A 416 0.30 -28.92 -15.80
C ILE A 416 0.79 -30.37 -15.95
N LEU A 417 0.05 -31.23 -16.65
CA LEU A 417 0.49 -32.61 -16.91
C LEU A 417 1.80 -32.67 -17.69
N ILE A 418 2.01 -31.75 -18.63
CA ILE A 418 3.25 -31.66 -19.43
C ILE A 418 4.42 -31.10 -18.61
N THR A 419 4.16 -30.14 -17.72
CA THR A 419 5.23 -29.42 -17.00
C THR A 419 5.66 -30.12 -15.71
N GLU A 420 4.73 -30.73 -14.99
CA GLU A 420 4.98 -31.37 -13.69
C GLU A 420 5.28 -32.87 -13.86
N THR A 421 6.33 -33.22 -14.62
CA THR A 421 6.69 -34.63 -14.91
C THR A 421 7.62 -35.27 -13.88
N ASN A 422 8.22 -34.48 -12.99
CA ASN A 422 9.12 -34.98 -11.96
C ASN A 422 8.38 -35.91 -10.98
N LYS A 423 9.04 -36.98 -10.51
CA LYS A 423 8.47 -37.93 -9.52
C LYS A 423 8.51 -37.42 -8.07
N THR A 424 8.45 -36.10 -7.89
CA THR A 424 8.33 -35.53 -6.54
C THR A 424 6.91 -35.74 -6.02
N HIS A 425 6.76 -35.90 -4.71
CA HIS A 425 5.45 -36.06 -4.07
C HIS A 425 4.50 -34.90 -4.43
N ASP A 426 5.00 -33.68 -4.43
CA ASP A 426 4.21 -32.48 -4.77
C ASP A 426 3.75 -32.47 -6.23
N ALA A 427 4.63 -32.84 -7.17
CA ALA A 427 4.28 -32.92 -8.59
C ALA A 427 3.26 -34.02 -8.87
N SER A 428 3.42 -35.23 -8.29
CA SER A 428 2.43 -36.31 -8.40
C SER A 428 1.07 -35.85 -7.86
N ARG A 429 1.03 -35.17 -6.71
CA ARG A 429 -0.22 -34.62 -6.15
C ARG A 429 -0.90 -33.60 -7.07
N LEU A 430 -0.13 -32.73 -7.72
CA LEU A 430 -0.67 -31.77 -8.70
C LEU A 430 -1.23 -32.49 -9.93
N ARG A 431 -0.54 -33.52 -10.45
CA ARG A 431 -1.02 -34.33 -11.58
C ARG A 431 -2.29 -35.09 -11.23
N SER A 432 -2.32 -35.78 -10.09
CA SER A 432 -3.50 -36.49 -9.56
C SER A 432 -4.74 -35.57 -9.54
N LEU A 433 -4.64 -34.38 -8.95
CA LEU A 433 -5.74 -33.41 -8.95
C LEU A 433 -6.12 -32.95 -10.36
N THR A 434 -5.13 -32.78 -11.23
CA THR A 434 -5.36 -32.35 -12.61
C THR A 434 -6.17 -33.39 -13.39
N TYR A 435 -5.88 -34.68 -13.23
CA TYR A 435 -6.68 -35.76 -13.84
C TYR A 435 -8.13 -35.73 -13.37
N VAL A 436 -8.37 -35.59 -12.07
CA VAL A 436 -9.74 -35.46 -11.51
C VAL A 436 -10.47 -34.26 -12.11
N LEU A 437 -9.79 -33.13 -12.27
CA LEU A 437 -10.40 -31.91 -12.81
C LEU A 437 -10.73 -32.04 -14.29
N ILE A 438 -9.90 -32.71 -15.08
CA ILE A 438 -10.21 -33.00 -16.48
C ILE A 438 -11.44 -33.90 -16.57
N GLY A 439 -11.54 -34.94 -15.75
CA GLY A 439 -12.75 -35.80 -15.67
C GLY A 439 -14.01 -35.01 -15.28
N LYS A 440 -13.92 -34.13 -14.28
CA LYS A 440 -15.05 -33.26 -13.92
C LYS A 440 -15.44 -32.29 -15.04
N LEU A 441 -14.46 -31.77 -15.79
CA LEU A 441 -14.70 -30.89 -16.92
C LEU A 441 -15.34 -31.65 -18.09
N SER A 442 -14.92 -32.90 -18.34
CA SER A 442 -15.50 -33.75 -19.40
C SER A 442 -16.96 -34.09 -19.11
N TYR A 443 -17.29 -34.38 -17.85
CA TYR A 443 -18.69 -34.60 -17.44
C TYR A 443 -19.56 -33.34 -17.64
N ARG A 444 -19.03 -32.15 -17.32
CA ARG A 444 -19.76 -30.88 -17.43
C ARG A 444 -19.85 -30.36 -18.87
N VAL A 445 -18.82 -30.59 -19.69
CA VAL A 445 -18.75 -30.12 -21.08
C VAL A 445 -18.29 -31.26 -22.02
N PRO A 446 -19.14 -32.29 -22.26
CA PRO A 446 -18.73 -33.47 -23.04
C PRO A 446 -18.29 -33.15 -24.48
N LYS A 447 -18.92 -32.14 -25.09
CA LYS A 447 -18.60 -31.67 -26.45
C LYS A 447 -17.15 -31.18 -26.62
N LEU A 448 -16.47 -30.84 -25.52
CA LEU A 448 -15.06 -30.43 -25.58
C LEU A 448 -14.13 -31.61 -25.89
N PHE A 449 -14.56 -32.84 -25.59
CA PHE A 449 -13.73 -34.05 -25.63
C PHE A 449 -14.14 -35.03 -26.73
N SER A 450 -15.26 -34.79 -27.41
CA SER A 450 -15.79 -35.70 -28.45
C SER A 450 -14.84 -35.91 -29.62
N ASP A 451 -14.01 -34.91 -29.92
CA ASP A 451 -13.19 -34.87 -31.13
C ASP A 451 -11.71 -35.21 -30.87
N ASP A 452 -11.30 -35.30 -29.59
CA ASP A 452 -9.89 -35.47 -29.22
C ASP A 452 -9.62 -36.80 -28.50
N ILE A 453 -9.40 -37.84 -29.30
CA ILE A 453 -9.01 -39.17 -28.82
C ILE A 453 -7.62 -39.16 -28.15
N ARG A 454 -6.78 -38.15 -28.45
CA ARG A 454 -5.39 -38.11 -27.95
C ARG A 454 -5.34 -37.94 -26.45
N LEU A 455 -6.25 -37.16 -25.87
CA LEU A 455 -6.29 -36.97 -24.43
C LEU A 455 -6.62 -38.28 -23.71
N THR A 456 -7.57 -39.05 -24.24
CA THR A 456 -7.91 -40.39 -23.71
C THR A 456 -6.71 -41.34 -23.81
N GLN A 457 -5.96 -41.30 -24.92
CA GLN A 457 -4.73 -42.09 -25.05
C GLN A 457 -3.68 -41.69 -24.00
N GLN A 458 -3.47 -40.40 -23.77
CA GLN A 458 -2.55 -39.90 -22.74
C GLN A 458 -2.93 -40.38 -21.33
N PHE A 459 -4.23 -40.51 -21.02
CA PHE A 459 -4.68 -41.03 -19.73
C PHE A 459 -4.35 -42.52 -19.57
N PHE A 460 -4.56 -43.33 -20.62
CA PHE A 460 -4.19 -44.75 -20.60
C PHE A 460 -2.67 -44.97 -20.54
N GLU A 461 -1.87 -44.09 -21.14
CA GLU A 461 -0.42 -44.11 -21.00
C GLU A 461 0.00 -43.72 -19.59
N ALA A 462 -0.63 -42.71 -18.99
CA ALA A 462 -0.37 -42.28 -17.63
C ALA A 462 -0.63 -43.38 -16.59
N LEU A 463 -1.65 -44.22 -16.78
CA LEU A 463 -1.92 -45.40 -15.92
C LEU A 463 -0.74 -46.38 -15.82
N LYS A 464 0.18 -46.38 -16.78
CA LYS A 464 1.37 -47.25 -16.76
C LYS A 464 2.55 -46.66 -16.00
N ILE A 465 2.55 -45.35 -15.79
CA ILE A 465 3.72 -44.59 -15.34
C ILE A 465 3.50 -44.00 -13.94
N GLU A 466 2.27 -43.60 -13.64
CA GLU A 466 1.89 -42.91 -12.42
C GLU A 466 1.76 -43.85 -11.21
N ASP A 467 1.77 -43.27 -10.01
CA ASP A 467 1.61 -43.98 -8.75
C ASP A 467 0.15 -44.44 -8.52
N ASN A 468 -0.06 -45.38 -7.58
CA ASN A 468 -1.36 -46.00 -7.35
C ASN A 468 -2.49 -45.00 -7.05
N GLU A 469 -2.21 -43.92 -6.31
CA GLU A 469 -3.23 -42.90 -6.00
C GLU A 469 -3.61 -42.11 -7.25
N CYS A 470 -2.61 -41.70 -8.04
CA CYS A 470 -2.82 -41.03 -9.32
C CYS A 470 -3.58 -41.95 -10.31
N CYS A 471 -3.26 -43.24 -10.35
CA CYS A 471 -3.95 -44.23 -11.18
C CYS A 471 -5.44 -44.38 -10.83
N LEU A 472 -5.81 -44.37 -9.54
CA LEU A 472 -7.21 -44.39 -9.12
C LEU A 472 -7.96 -43.14 -9.61
N ASN A 473 -7.34 -41.97 -9.51
CA ASN A 473 -7.92 -40.71 -9.99
C ASN A 473 -8.08 -40.68 -11.52
N ILE A 474 -7.12 -41.26 -12.26
CA ILE A 474 -7.22 -41.40 -13.72
C ILE A 474 -8.38 -42.35 -14.07
N GLN A 475 -8.55 -43.45 -13.35
CA GLN A 475 -9.67 -44.37 -13.56
C GLN A 475 -11.02 -43.68 -13.33
N GLU A 476 -11.16 -42.92 -12.24
CA GLU A 476 -12.38 -42.16 -11.96
C GLU A 476 -12.67 -41.09 -13.03
N ALA A 477 -11.62 -40.49 -13.61
CA ALA A 477 -11.79 -39.51 -14.68
C ALA A 477 -12.20 -40.13 -16.04
N LEU A 478 -11.97 -41.43 -16.24
CA LEU A 478 -12.29 -42.18 -17.45
C LEU A 478 -13.66 -42.87 -17.41
N THR A 479 -14.24 -43.03 -16.20
CA THR A 479 -15.60 -43.56 -15.97
C THR A 479 -16.64 -42.46 -16.01
#